data_AF-A0A7L8UE90-F1
#
_entry.id   AF-A0A7L8UE90-F1
#
_cell.length_a   1.000
_cell.length_b   1.000
_cell.length_c   1.000
_cell.angle_alpha   90.00
_cell.angle_beta   90.00
_cell.angle_gamma   90.00
#
_symmetry.space_group_name_H-M   'P 1'
#
loop_
_entity.id
_entity.type
_entity.pdbx_description
1 polymer ?
#
loop_
_entity_poly.entity_id
_entity_poly.type
_entity_poly.pdbx_seq_one_letter_code
_entity_poly.pdbx_strand_id
1 'polypeptide(L)'
;MKLSITIIFLTVLLSCQSSKKNHDFTFFKWNIHESYYLKFNSSDTLYFINTYPLEEQTSFTILNEEEKEKIQSTLDTISFPKEKEFISSVDDGETFAFDLKNKKQSKQLKIHGHQGPNQFWLFGKSLEAIKNQHRFIKINKKFDLKDFNKIIISPIPLPIICNPCPQR
;
A
#
# COMPACT_ATOMS: atom_id res chain seq x y z
N MET A 1 12.41 68.84 -1.62
CA MET A 1 11.78 67.72 -0.89
C MET A 1 11.20 66.73 -1.89
N LYS A 2 11.83 65.56 -2.06
CA LYS A 2 11.22 64.41 -2.76
C LYS A 2 11.54 63.18 -1.92
N LEU A 3 10.51 62.66 -1.26
CA LEU A 3 10.58 61.48 -0.41
C LEU A 3 10.38 60.27 -1.32
N SER A 4 11.47 59.58 -1.68
CA SER A 4 11.38 58.31 -2.41
C SER A 4 10.97 57.21 -1.43
N ILE A 5 9.71 56.81 -1.48
CA ILE A 5 9.19 55.68 -0.69
C ILE A 5 9.46 54.40 -1.48
N THR A 6 10.48 53.65 -1.04
CA THR A 6 10.75 52.30 -1.52
C THR A 6 9.68 51.36 -0.98
N ILE A 7 8.74 50.93 -1.82
CA ILE A 7 7.76 49.89 -1.47
C ILE A 7 8.47 48.54 -1.60
N ILE A 8 8.90 47.96 -0.48
CA ILE A 8 9.33 46.57 -0.38
C ILE A 8 8.07 45.72 -0.45
N PHE A 9 7.83 45.11 -1.61
CA PHE A 9 6.79 44.11 -1.81
C PHE A 9 7.20 42.85 -1.03
N LEU A 10 6.80 42.78 0.24
CA LEU A 10 6.92 41.57 1.05
C LEU A 10 5.96 40.54 0.43
N THR A 11 6.48 39.72 -0.48
CA THR A 11 5.78 38.55 -1.00
C THR A 11 5.57 37.61 0.16
N VAL A 12 4.42 37.75 0.82
CA VAL A 12 3.90 36.76 1.74
C VAL A 12 3.86 35.45 0.95
N LEU A 13 4.80 34.56 1.26
CA LEU A 13 4.79 33.17 0.86
C LEU A 13 3.51 32.57 1.44
N LEU A 14 2.41 32.72 0.70
CA LEU A 14 1.24 31.88 0.80
C LEU A 14 1.73 30.48 0.41
N SER A 15 2.32 29.78 1.38
CA SER A 15 2.44 28.34 1.32
C SER A 15 1.00 27.84 1.24
N CYS A 16 0.55 27.58 0.01
CA CYS A 16 -0.66 26.84 -0.24
C CYS A 16 -0.37 25.42 0.25
N GLN A 17 -0.46 25.21 1.55
CA GLN A 17 -0.50 23.87 2.12
C GLN A 17 -1.83 23.29 1.63
N SER A 18 -1.75 22.51 0.56
CA SER A 18 -2.85 21.66 0.12
C SER A 18 -3.36 20.93 1.36
N SER A 19 -4.66 21.00 1.63
CA SER A 19 -5.22 20.37 2.83
C SER A 19 -4.80 18.90 2.85
N LYS A 20 -3.99 18.49 3.85
CA LYS A 20 -3.60 17.09 4.04
C LYS A 20 -4.86 16.23 4.00
N LYS A 21 -4.92 15.26 3.08
CA LYS A 21 -6.08 14.38 3.00
C LYS A 21 -5.83 13.19 3.90
N ASN A 22 -6.82 12.87 4.71
CA ASN A 22 -6.82 11.64 5.47
C ASN A 22 -7.18 10.49 4.53
N HIS A 23 -6.17 9.72 4.14
CA HIS A 23 -6.31 8.56 3.28
C HIS A 23 -6.47 7.27 4.08
N ASP A 24 -7.44 6.46 3.68
CA ASP A 24 -7.54 5.07 4.08
C ASP A 24 -6.90 4.21 2.99
N PHE A 25 -6.01 3.29 3.38
CA PHE A 25 -5.37 2.38 2.44
C PHE A 25 -5.42 0.94 2.93
N THR A 26 -5.43 0.03 1.96
CA THR A 26 -5.16 -1.39 2.18
C THR A 26 -4.00 -1.79 1.27
N PHE A 27 -2.99 -2.40 1.86
CA PHE A 27 -1.85 -2.98 1.19
C PHE A 27 -1.91 -4.50 1.38
N PHE A 28 -1.53 -5.25 0.35
CA PHE A 28 -1.33 -6.68 0.43
C PHE A 28 0.05 -7.04 -0.08
N LYS A 29 0.70 -7.95 0.63
CA LYS A 29 1.95 -8.59 0.23
C LYS A 29 1.73 -10.08 0.12
N TRP A 30 2.30 -10.67 -0.93
CA TRP A 30 2.46 -12.11 -1.06
C TRP A 30 3.81 -12.49 -1.65
N ASN A 31 4.39 -13.57 -1.13
CA ASN A 31 5.42 -14.40 -1.75
C ASN A 31 5.32 -15.82 -1.16
N ILE A 32 6.25 -16.71 -1.50
CA ILE A 32 6.26 -18.10 -1.04
C ILE A 32 6.43 -18.28 0.48
N HIS A 33 6.83 -17.25 1.23
CA HIS A 33 7.10 -17.32 2.67
C HIS A 33 6.11 -16.53 3.52
N GLU A 34 5.39 -15.57 2.95
CA GLU A 34 4.47 -14.72 3.68
C GLU A 34 3.31 -14.21 2.81
N SER A 35 2.15 -14.06 3.44
CA SER A 35 0.95 -13.47 2.84
C SER A 35 0.20 -12.68 3.91
N TYR A 36 0.04 -11.38 3.71
CA TYR A 36 -0.63 -10.53 4.69
C TYR A 36 -1.18 -9.24 4.11
N TYR A 37 -2.07 -8.61 4.88
CA TYR A 37 -2.57 -7.28 4.62
C TYR A 37 -2.07 -6.30 5.67
N LEU A 38 -1.82 -5.06 5.24
CA LEU A 38 -1.75 -3.90 6.12
C LEU A 38 -2.92 -3.00 5.81
N LYS A 39 -3.70 -2.67 6.83
CA LYS A 39 -4.86 -1.77 6.71
C LYS A 39 -4.68 -0.57 7.61
N PHE A 40 -4.83 0.60 7.02
CA PHE A 40 -4.71 1.89 7.71
C PHE A 40 -5.95 2.73 7.44
N ASN A 41 -6.56 3.24 8.51
CA ASN A 41 -7.82 3.96 8.44
C ASN A 41 -7.64 5.42 8.86
N SER A 42 -6.60 6.08 8.32
CA SER A 42 -6.22 7.49 8.55
C SER A 42 -6.07 7.98 10.01
N SER A 43 -6.27 7.10 10.99
CA SER A 43 -5.91 7.29 12.38
C SER A 43 -4.40 7.06 12.57
N ASP A 44 -3.98 6.75 13.78
CA ASP A 44 -2.66 6.24 14.13
C ASP A 44 -2.59 4.71 14.11
N THR A 45 -3.69 4.01 13.84
CA THR A 45 -3.75 2.55 14.00
C THR A 45 -3.43 1.84 12.69
N LEU A 46 -2.41 0.99 12.70
CA LEU A 46 -2.09 0.09 11.60
C LEU A 46 -2.51 -1.34 11.97
N TYR A 47 -3.41 -1.92 11.18
CA TYR A 47 -3.81 -3.31 11.34
C TYR A 47 -2.95 -4.21 10.45
N PHE A 48 -2.49 -5.32 11.02
CA PHE A 48 -1.82 -6.40 10.32
C PHE A 48 -2.73 -7.63 10.32
N ILE A 49 -3.01 -8.16 9.14
CA ILE A 49 -3.87 -9.33 8.97
C ILE A 49 -3.01 -10.39 8.30
N ASN A 50 -2.45 -11.28 9.12
CA ASN A 50 -1.66 -12.40 8.60
C ASN A 50 -2.60 -13.44 8.00
N THR A 51 -2.27 -13.94 6.81
CA THR A 51 -3.03 -14.99 6.12
C THR A 51 -2.20 -16.23 5.80
N TYR A 52 -0.93 -16.25 6.23
CA TYR A 52 -0.02 -17.38 6.06
C TYR A 52 0.35 -17.99 7.42
N PRO A 53 0.50 -19.32 7.56
CA PRO A 53 0.26 -20.36 6.55
C PRO A 53 -1.18 -20.91 6.49
N LEU A 54 -2.01 -20.74 7.54
CA LEU A 54 -3.28 -21.48 7.64
C LEU A 54 -4.46 -20.70 8.27
N GLU A 55 -4.24 -19.71 9.12
CA GLU A 55 -5.34 -18.98 9.77
C GLU A 55 -5.16 -17.47 9.71
N GLU A 56 -6.26 -16.78 9.39
CA GLU A 56 -6.33 -15.32 9.45
C GLU A 56 -6.15 -14.86 10.91
N GLN A 57 -5.07 -14.13 11.17
CA GLN A 57 -4.84 -13.52 12.48
C GLN A 57 -4.69 -12.02 12.34
N THR A 58 -5.62 -11.29 12.96
CA THR A 58 -5.58 -9.84 13.03
C THR A 58 -4.86 -9.38 14.28
N SER A 59 -3.99 -8.41 14.09
CA SER A 59 -3.35 -7.66 15.15
C SER A 59 -3.27 -6.18 14.77
N PHE A 60 -2.96 -5.32 15.72
CA PHE A 60 -2.76 -3.90 15.46
C PHE A 60 -1.54 -3.36 16.19
N THR A 61 -1.05 -2.23 15.70
CA THR A 61 -0.09 -1.39 16.40
C THR A 61 -0.50 0.07 16.25
N ILE A 62 0.09 0.93 17.08
CA ILE A 62 -0.07 2.38 16.99
C ILE A 62 1.20 2.94 16.36
N LEU A 63 1.03 3.64 15.25
CA LEU A 63 2.09 4.36 14.57
C LEU A 63 2.44 5.62 15.35
N ASN A 64 3.72 5.98 15.34
CA ASN A 64 4.11 7.31 15.77
C ASN A 64 3.70 8.37 14.73
N GLU A 65 3.80 9.64 15.10
CA GLU A 65 3.41 10.76 14.23
C GLU A 65 4.22 10.79 12.94
N GLU A 66 5.53 10.55 13.00
CA GLU A 66 6.42 10.57 11.83
C GLU A 66 6.03 9.50 10.80
N GLU A 67 5.79 8.27 11.24
CA GLU A 67 5.35 7.15 10.39
C GLU A 67 4.00 7.45 9.73
N LYS A 68 3.05 7.93 10.53
CA LYS A 68 1.73 8.33 10.03
C LYS A 68 1.85 9.43 8.98
N GLU A 69 2.65 10.46 9.25
CA GLU A 69 2.87 11.56 8.32
C GLU A 69 3.57 11.11 7.05
N LYS A 70 4.55 10.23 7.15
CA LYS A 70 5.25 9.64 5.99
C LYS A 70 4.29 8.86 5.09
N ILE A 71 3.44 8.02 5.68
CA ILE A 71 2.40 7.27 4.95
C ILE A 71 1.44 8.23 4.25
N GLN A 72 0.85 9.18 4.97
CA GLN A 72 -0.13 10.11 4.41
C GLN A 72 0.48 10.99 3.31
N SER A 73 1.69 11.51 3.53
CA SER A 73 2.40 12.32 2.52
C SER A 73 2.73 11.52 1.25
N THR A 74 3.05 10.24 1.40
CA THR A 74 3.24 9.35 0.24
C THR A 74 1.91 9.13 -0.50
N LEU A 75 0.81 8.90 0.21
CA LEU A 75 -0.51 8.71 -0.39
C LEU A 75 -1.07 9.97 -1.06
N ASP A 76 -0.75 11.15 -0.53
CA ASP A 76 -1.11 12.45 -1.11
C ASP A 76 -0.42 12.69 -2.47
N THR A 77 0.80 12.17 -2.65
CA THR A 77 1.66 12.46 -3.79
C THR A 77 1.74 11.33 -4.82
N ILE A 78 1.52 10.08 -4.40
CA ILE A 78 1.66 8.92 -5.27
C ILE A 78 0.59 8.92 -6.37
N SER A 79 1.05 8.82 -7.62
CA SER A 79 0.18 8.80 -8.79
C SER A 79 -0.10 7.36 -9.21
N PHE A 80 -1.34 6.90 -9.03
CA PHE A 80 -1.78 5.60 -9.53
C PHE A 80 -1.82 5.61 -11.06
N PRO A 81 -1.24 4.60 -11.73
CA PRO A 81 -1.34 4.43 -13.17
C PRO A 81 -2.77 4.12 -13.62
N LYS A 82 -3.01 4.22 -14.94
CA LYS A 82 -4.29 3.82 -15.54
C LYS A 82 -4.41 2.30 -15.57
N GLU A 83 -3.35 1.58 -15.94
CA GLU A 83 -3.31 0.12 -15.78
C GLU A 83 -3.40 -0.24 -14.30
N LYS A 84 -4.23 -1.24 -13.98
CA LYS A 84 -4.43 -1.70 -12.60
C LYS A 84 -3.54 -2.88 -12.23
N GLU A 85 -2.86 -3.49 -13.20
CA GLU A 85 -2.15 -4.74 -13.01
C GLU A 85 -0.88 -4.78 -13.89
N PHE A 86 0.26 -5.09 -13.26
CA PHE A 86 1.56 -5.30 -13.91
C PHE A 86 2.15 -6.61 -13.41
N ILE A 87 2.17 -7.65 -14.25
CA ILE A 87 2.55 -9.02 -13.86
C ILE A 87 3.69 -9.50 -14.75
N SER A 88 4.74 -10.06 -14.15
CA SER A 88 5.74 -10.86 -14.88
C SER A 88 5.33 -12.33 -14.95
N SER A 89 6.00 -13.11 -15.80
CA SER A 89 5.81 -14.57 -15.88
C SER A 89 6.50 -15.35 -14.75
N VAL A 90 6.95 -14.71 -13.67
CA VAL A 90 7.76 -15.34 -12.62
C VAL A 90 6.85 -15.78 -11.47
N ASP A 91 6.38 -17.02 -11.50
CA ASP A 91 5.33 -17.50 -10.58
C ASP A 91 5.66 -17.36 -9.07
N ASP A 92 6.93 -17.47 -8.69
CA ASP A 92 7.41 -17.34 -7.30
C ASP A 92 7.80 -15.91 -6.91
N GLY A 93 7.48 -14.93 -7.76
CA GLY A 93 7.78 -13.52 -7.56
C GLY A 93 7.02 -12.89 -6.39
N GLU A 94 7.59 -11.80 -5.87
CA GLU A 94 6.90 -10.96 -4.88
C GLU A 94 5.71 -10.24 -5.54
N THR A 95 4.59 -10.16 -4.82
CA THR A 95 3.39 -9.43 -5.22
C THR A 95 3.07 -8.36 -4.21
N PHE A 96 2.85 -7.13 -4.68
CA PHE A 96 2.20 -6.07 -3.92
C PHE A 96 0.88 -5.69 -4.55
N ALA A 97 -0.16 -5.48 -3.74
CA ALA A 97 -1.38 -4.86 -4.17
C ALA A 97 -1.76 -3.70 -3.25
N PHE A 98 -2.35 -2.66 -3.82
CA PHE A 98 -2.74 -1.42 -3.15
C PHE A 98 -4.18 -1.09 -3.48
N ASP A 99 -4.96 -0.71 -2.47
CA ASP A 99 -6.28 -0.09 -2.61
C ASP A 99 -6.29 1.19 -1.77
N LEU A 100 -6.39 2.33 -2.45
CA LEU A 100 -6.55 3.64 -1.85
C LEU A 100 -8.01 4.07 -2.00
N LYS A 101 -8.73 4.12 -0.88
CA LYS A 101 -10.11 4.59 -0.86
C LYS A 101 -10.15 6.08 -0.56
N ASN A 102 -10.84 6.83 -1.40
CA ASN A 102 -11.29 8.19 -1.08
C ASN A 102 -12.83 8.26 -1.22
N LYS A 103 -13.44 9.33 -0.69
CA LYS A 103 -14.90 9.49 -0.60
C LYS A 103 -15.68 9.30 -1.92
N LYS A 104 -15.02 9.36 -3.09
CA LYS A 104 -15.68 9.27 -4.40
C LYS A 104 -15.16 8.15 -5.29
N GLN A 105 -13.96 7.61 -5.04
CA GLN A 105 -13.26 6.67 -5.92
C GLN A 105 -12.32 5.76 -5.13
N SER A 106 -12.19 4.49 -5.56
CA SER A 106 -11.13 3.57 -5.14
C SER A 106 -10.11 3.48 -6.28
N LYS A 107 -8.83 3.67 -5.93
CA LYS A 107 -7.70 3.50 -6.84
C LYS A 107 -6.98 2.21 -6.45
N GLN A 108 -6.81 1.32 -7.42
CA GLN A 108 -6.29 -0.03 -7.18
C GLN A 108 -5.12 -0.32 -8.11
N LEU A 109 -4.11 -1.00 -7.59
CA LEU A 109 -2.94 -1.43 -8.33
C LEU A 109 -2.44 -2.76 -7.79
N LYS A 110 -2.13 -3.71 -8.68
CA LYS A 110 -1.39 -4.94 -8.40
C LYS A 110 -0.11 -4.96 -9.22
N ILE A 111 1.02 -5.24 -8.56
CA ILE A 111 2.33 -5.37 -9.18
C ILE A 111 2.95 -6.69 -8.73
N HIS A 112 3.59 -7.40 -9.65
CA HIS A 112 4.18 -8.71 -9.40
C HIS A 112 5.50 -8.89 -10.16
N GLY A 113 6.45 -9.58 -9.52
CA GLY A 113 7.74 -9.94 -10.11
C GLY A 113 8.52 -8.73 -10.62
N HIS A 114 8.57 -7.68 -9.78
CA HIS A 114 9.28 -6.42 -10.04
C HIS A 114 8.79 -5.61 -11.26
N GLN A 115 7.59 -5.89 -11.78
CA GLN A 115 6.97 -5.08 -12.83
C GLN A 115 6.22 -3.87 -12.26
N GLY A 116 5.93 -2.89 -13.11
CA GLY A 116 5.17 -1.70 -12.76
C GLY A 116 6.00 -0.56 -12.15
N PRO A 117 5.36 0.51 -11.67
CA PRO A 117 6.09 1.72 -11.27
C PRO A 117 6.88 1.54 -9.97
N ASN A 118 8.19 1.84 -10.00
CA ASN A 118 9.12 1.71 -8.87
C ASN A 118 8.64 2.39 -7.58
N GLN A 119 7.92 3.51 -7.67
CA GLN A 119 7.38 4.21 -6.50
C GLN A 119 6.48 3.31 -5.62
N PHE A 120 5.75 2.36 -6.22
CA PHE A 120 4.90 1.44 -5.46
C PHE A 120 5.70 0.32 -4.81
N TRP A 121 6.78 -0.15 -5.46
CA TRP A 121 7.73 -1.07 -4.83
C TRP A 121 8.42 -0.42 -3.62
N LEU A 122 8.90 0.81 -3.78
CA LEU A 122 9.52 1.58 -2.69
C LEU A 122 8.54 1.83 -1.54
N PHE A 123 7.29 2.20 -1.87
CA PHE A 123 6.27 2.39 -0.85
C PHE A 123 5.94 1.09 -0.11
N GLY A 124 5.72 -0.02 -0.82
CA GLY A 124 5.52 -1.34 -0.21
C GLY A 124 6.66 -1.74 0.73
N LYS A 125 7.92 -1.54 0.31
CA LYS A 125 9.10 -1.79 1.17
C LYS A 125 9.15 -0.88 2.39
N SER A 126 8.71 0.37 2.27
CA SER A 126 8.60 1.25 3.44
C SER A 126 7.55 0.77 4.44
N LEU A 127 6.42 0.22 3.97
CA LEU A 127 5.39 -0.37 4.83
C LEU A 127 5.87 -1.67 5.50
N GLU A 128 6.65 -2.48 4.79
CA GLU A 128 7.33 -3.65 5.36
C GLU A 128 8.29 -3.27 6.49
N ALA A 129 9.08 -2.21 6.31
CA ALA A 129 10.00 -1.72 7.34
C ALA A 129 9.23 -1.32 8.61
N ILE A 130 8.14 -0.55 8.47
CA ILE A 130 7.25 -0.19 9.59
C ILE A 130 6.71 -1.46 10.26
N LYS A 131 6.17 -2.42 9.49
CA LYS A 131 5.68 -3.69 10.04
C LYS A 131 6.75 -4.41 10.87
N ASN A 132 7.99 -4.44 10.39
CA ASN A 132 9.07 -5.18 11.05
C ASN A 132 9.61 -4.48 12.31
N GLN A 133 9.44 -3.16 12.41
CA GLN A 133 9.86 -2.37 13.57
C GLN A 133 8.84 -2.39 14.71
N HIS A 134 7.57 -2.65 14.40
CA HIS A 134 6.50 -2.63 15.38
C HIS A 134 6.24 -3.99 16.03
N ARG A 135 5.91 -3.94 17.33
CA ARG A 135 5.23 -5.05 18.00
C ARG A 135 3.72 -4.90 17.81
N PHE A 136 3.09 -5.96 17.34
CA PHE A 136 1.64 -5.99 17.13
C PHE A 136 0.90 -6.72 18.26
N ILE A 137 -0.27 -6.20 18.62
CA ILE A 137 -1.17 -6.75 19.65
C ILE A 137 -2.31 -7.48 18.95
N LYS A 138 -2.46 -8.78 19.23
CA LYS A 138 -3.52 -9.62 18.65
C LYS A 138 -4.90 -9.17 19.09
N ILE A 139 -5.87 -9.21 18.18
CA ILE A 139 -7.27 -8.85 18.45
C ILE A 139 -8.22 -9.82 17.73
N ASN A 140 -9.41 -9.99 18.30
CA ASN A 140 -10.50 -10.72 17.65
C ASN A 140 -11.34 -9.78 16.79
N LYS A 141 -10.74 -9.22 15.73
CA LYS A 141 -11.41 -8.36 14.75
C LYS A 141 -11.24 -8.97 13.37
N LYS A 142 -12.34 -9.12 12.64
CA LYS A 142 -12.35 -9.57 11.25
C LYS A 142 -12.55 -8.38 10.32
N PHE A 143 -11.86 -8.37 9.19
CA PHE A 143 -12.04 -7.36 8.15
C PHE A 143 -12.68 -8.00 6.93
N ASP A 144 -13.63 -7.31 6.31
CA ASP A 144 -14.12 -7.73 5.00
C ASP A 144 -13.10 -7.34 3.92
N LEU A 145 -12.42 -8.35 3.38
CA LEU A 145 -11.40 -8.21 2.34
C LEU A 145 -11.89 -8.68 0.97
N LYS A 146 -13.16 -9.09 0.83
CA LYS A 146 -13.68 -9.76 -0.38
C LYS A 146 -13.45 -8.95 -1.65
N ASP A 147 -13.73 -7.65 -1.62
CA ASP A 147 -13.57 -6.79 -2.80
C ASP A 147 -12.11 -6.58 -3.18
N PHE A 148 -11.22 -6.53 -2.19
CA PHE A 148 -9.80 -6.40 -2.44
C PHE A 148 -9.20 -7.72 -2.96
N ASN A 149 -9.70 -8.84 -2.46
CA ASN A 149 -9.30 -10.18 -2.91
C ASN A 149 -9.62 -10.45 -4.38
N LYS A 150 -10.67 -9.84 -4.94
CA LYS A 150 -10.97 -9.93 -6.38
C LYS A 150 -9.82 -9.40 -7.26
N ILE A 151 -9.04 -8.46 -6.76
CA ILE A 151 -7.89 -7.86 -7.49
C ILE A 151 -6.65 -8.73 -7.32
N ILE A 152 -6.47 -9.29 -6.12
CA ILE A 152 -5.33 -10.15 -5.79
C ILE A 152 -5.42 -11.46 -6.58
N ILE A 153 -6.61 -12.07 -6.62
CA ILE A 153 -6.87 -13.41 -7.20
C ILE A 153 -7.07 -13.37 -8.74
N SER A 154 -6.65 -12.30 -9.44
CA SER A 154 -6.56 -12.33 -10.92
C SER A 154 -5.82 -13.62 -11.34
N PRO A 155 -6.37 -14.39 -12.30
CA PRO A 155 -6.29 -15.84 -12.33
C PRO A 155 -4.83 -16.29 -12.38
N ILE A 156 -4.40 -17.01 -11.34
CA ILE A 156 -3.26 -17.92 -11.45
C ILE A 156 -3.59 -18.81 -12.67
N PRO A 157 -2.73 -18.87 -13.70
CA PRO A 157 -2.91 -19.84 -14.77
C PRO A 157 -3.07 -21.20 -14.10
N LEU A 158 -4.17 -21.90 -14.39
CA LEU A 158 -4.39 -23.26 -13.90
C LEU A 158 -3.07 -24.04 -14.07
N PRO A 159 -2.60 -24.76 -13.05
CA PRO A 159 -1.39 -25.57 -13.19
C PRO A 159 -1.55 -26.43 -14.43
N ILE A 160 -0.64 -26.27 -15.40
CA ILE A 160 -0.54 -27.18 -16.53
C ILE A 160 -0.39 -28.55 -15.88
N ILE A 161 -1.37 -29.43 -16.13
CA ILE A 161 -1.28 -30.83 -15.75
C ILE A 161 -0.04 -31.36 -16.50
N CYS A 162 1.11 -31.39 -15.84
CA CYS A 162 2.25 -32.12 -16.34
C CYS A 162 1.81 -33.58 -16.38
N ASN A 163 1.60 -34.11 -17.59
CA ASN A 163 1.40 -35.54 -17.77
C ASN A 163 2.50 -36.28 -17.00
N PRO A 164 2.17 -37.36 -16.26
CA PRO A 164 3.17 -38.08 -15.49
C PRO A 164 4.34 -38.46 -16.40
N CYS A 165 5.56 -38.17 -15.94
CA CYS A 165 6.79 -38.58 -16.63
C CYS A 165 6.69 -40.08 -16.96
N PRO A 166 6.94 -40.49 -18.22
CA PRO A 166 6.98 -41.91 -18.54
C PRO A 166 8.09 -42.55 -17.71
N GLN A 167 7.70 -43.49 -16.85
CA GLN A 167 8.61 -44.37 -16.14
C GLN A 167 9.41 -45.13 -17.20
N ARG A 168 10.74 -45.00 -17.17
CA ARG A 168 11.67 -45.84 -17.94
C ARG A 168 12.04 -47.06 -17.14
#